data_AF-A0AAV4JM69-F1
#
_entry.id   AF-A0AAV4JM69-F1
#
_cell.length_a   1.000
_cell.length_b   1.000
_cell.length_c   1.000
_cell.angle_alpha   90.00
_cell.angle_beta   90.00
_cell.angle_gamma   90.00
#
_symmetry.space_group_name_H-M   'P 1'
#
loop_
_entity.id
_entity.type
_entity.pdbx_description
1 polymer ?
#
loop_
_entity_poly.entity_id
_entity_poly.type
_entity_poly.pdbx_seq_one_letter_code
_entity_poly.pdbx_strand_id
1 'polypeptide(L)'
;MVWGGITAAGKTPLVTVHGNLTARRYIHEILRPHVVPAIHNQGLTFMQDNAPAHRARITNQFLYENNIPALHPWPPYSPDLNPIEHLWDLLDRRVRMRQPQPQTLLQLERALHEEWNNIPQQAVQQLIGSMRQQCQAGLDENEEVSIAKIKAEYDQEYFNKFTPHKACWDLNKRGGVGESPFHLLYLMDSPVHFEVGKILLRMYPNLALDVYEGEEYY
;
A
#
# COMPACT_ATOMS: atom_id res chain seq x y z
N MET A 1 -17.23 -5.53 -9.30
CA MET A 1 -15.78 -5.48 -9.00
C MET A 1 -15.24 -6.89 -9.16
N VAL A 2 -13.94 -7.04 -9.42
CA VAL A 2 -13.29 -8.36 -9.42
C VAL A 2 -12.10 -8.34 -8.47
N TRP A 3 -11.72 -9.49 -7.94
CA TRP A 3 -10.51 -9.71 -7.18
C TRP A 3 -9.67 -10.81 -7.85
N GLY A 4 -8.36 -10.67 -7.82
CA GLY A 4 -7.43 -11.72 -8.22
C GLY A 4 -6.11 -11.53 -7.51
N GLY A 5 -5.33 -12.60 -7.44
CA GLY A 5 -3.96 -12.62 -6.95
C GLY A 5 -3.03 -13.23 -7.99
N ILE A 6 -1.77 -12.80 -7.96
CA ILE A 6 -0.73 -13.30 -8.85
C ILE A 6 0.53 -13.66 -8.09
N THR A 7 1.25 -14.64 -8.61
CA THR A 7 2.57 -15.08 -8.15
C THR A 7 3.43 -15.39 -9.37
N ALA A 8 4.74 -15.54 -9.16
CA ALA A 8 5.63 -15.98 -10.23
C ALA A 8 5.27 -17.37 -10.77
N ALA A 9 4.62 -18.21 -9.94
CA ALA A 9 4.22 -19.58 -10.27
C ALA A 9 2.84 -19.66 -10.93
N GLY A 10 1.93 -18.72 -10.66
CA GLY A 10 0.57 -18.79 -11.18
C GLY A 10 -0.28 -17.57 -10.88
N LYS A 11 -1.55 -17.65 -11.27
CA LYS A 11 -2.60 -16.71 -10.90
C LYS A 11 -3.66 -17.45 -10.09
N THR A 12 -4.31 -16.77 -9.16
CA THR A 12 -5.53 -17.29 -8.55
C THR A 12 -6.66 -17.28 -9.59
N PRO A 13 -7.78 -17.99 -9.33
CA PRO A 13 -9.03 -17.69 -10.01
C PRO A 13 -9.39 -16.20 -9.86
N LEU A 14 -10.01 -15.64 -10.88
CA LEU A 14 -10.65 -14.33 -10.78
C LEU A 14 -11.97 -14.48 -10.00
N VAL A 15 -12.23 -13.59 -9.05
CA VAL A 15 -13.42 -13.65 -8.20
C VAL A 15 -14.29 -12.44 -8.49
N THR A 16 -15.53 -12.66 -8.92
CA THR A 16 -16.49 -11.57 -9.06
C THR A 16 -17.00 -11.17 -7.68
N VAL A 17 -16.86 -9.89 -7.34
CA VAL A 17 -17.41 -9.30 -6.12
C VAL A 17 -18.62 -8.45 -6.47
N HIS A 18 -19.78 -8.91 -6.01
CA HIS A 18 -21.04 -8.20 -6.15
C HIS A 18 -21.22 -7.22 -4.98
N GLY A 19 -21.43 -5.93 -5.29
CA GLY A 19 -21.57 -4.87 -4.31
C GLY A 19 -20.28 -4.51 -3.59
N ASN A 20 -20.41 -3.85 -2.42
CA ASN A 20 -19.28 -3.35 -1.65
C ASN A 20 -18.56 -4.48 -0.89
N LEU A 21 -17.23 -4.51 -0.97
CA LEU A 21 -16.40 -5.46 -0.25
C LEU A 21 -16.02 -4.89 1.13
N THR A 22 -16.78 -5.27 2.15
CA THR A 22 -16.45 -4.93 3.54
C THR A 22 -15.32 -5.82 4.04
N ALA A 23 -14.65 -5.44 5.13
CA ALA A 23 -13.59 -6.26 5.73
C ALA A 23 -14.05 -7.68 6.10
N ARG A 24 -15.28 -7.85 6.61
CA ARG A 24 -15.85 -9.20 6.86
C ARG A 24 -16.01 -10.01 5.57
N ARG A 25 -16.57 -9.40 4.53
CA ARG A 25 -16.74 -10.05 3.23
C ARG A 25 -15.39 -10.38 2.61
N TYR A 26 -14.41 -9.49 2.73
CA TYR A 26 -13.04 -9.74 2.28
C TYR A 26 -12.45 -10.99 2.93
N ILE A 27 -12.62 -11.17 4.25
CA ILE A 27 -12.16 -12.38 4.93
C ILE A 27 -12.88 -13.64 4.39
N HIS A 28 -14.20 -13.60 4.29
CA HIS A 28 -15.01 -14.79 3.97
C HIS A 28 -15.01 -15.17 2.48
N GLU A 29 -15.02 -14.18 1.59
CA GLU A 29 -15.13 -14.38 0.14
C GLU A 29 -13.74 -14.41 -0.52
N ILE A 30 -12.72 -13.79 0.08
CA ILE A 30 -11.39 -13.66 -0.53
C ILE A 30 -10.30 -14.37 0.27
N LEU A 31 -10.00 -13.91 1.49
CA LEU A 31 -8.81 -14.37 2.22
C LEU A 31 -8.88 -15.86 2.54
N ARG A 32 -9.98 -16.30 3.16
CA ARG A 32 -10.17 -17.69 3.57
C ARG A 32 -10.20 -18.68 2.39
N PRO A 33 -10.98 -18.47 1.32
CA PRO A 33 -11.05 -19.44 0.23
C PRO A 33 -9.88 -19.37 -0.76
N HIS A 34 -9.22 -18.22 -0.92
CA HIS A 34 -8.23 -18.04 -2.00
C HIS A 34 -6.82 -17.72 -1.52
N VAL A 35 -6.66 -16.89 -0.49
CA VAL A 35 -5.32 -16.48 -0.02
C VAL A 35 -4.71 -17.54 0.88
N VAL A 36 -5.43 -17.99 1.91
CA VAL A 36 -4.91 -18.97 2.88
C VAL A 36 -4.37 -20.23 2.19
N PRO A 37 -5.12 -20.89 1.26
CA PRO A 37 -4.61 -22.06 0.57
C PRO A 37 -3.41 -21.75 -0.34
N ALA A 38 -3.40 -20.59 -1.01
CA ALA A 38 -2.32 -20.23 -1.92
C ALA A 38 -0.99 -20.01 -1.17
N ILE A 39 -1.05 -19.36 0.00
CA ILE A 39 0.12 -19.06 0.81
C ILE A 39 0.68 -20.31 1.49
N HIS A 40 -0.17 -21.10 2.16
CA HIS A 40 0.29 -22.29 2.89
C HIS A 40 0.89 -23.36 1.97
N ASN A 41 0.45 -23.43 0.71
CA ASN A 41 0.98 -24.38 -0.26
C ASN A 41 2.35 -23.99 -0.84
N GLN A 42 2.77 -22.72 -0.70
CA GLN A 42 3.90 -22.18 -1.48
C GLN A 42 4.89 -21.35 -0.65
N GLY A 43 4.67 -21.15 0.65
CA GLY A 43 5.58 -20.38 1.51
C GLY A 43 5.76 -18.92 1.05
N LEU A 44 4.71 -18.34 0.48
CA LEU A 44 4.74 -17.00 -0.12
C LEU A 44 4.45 -15.92 0.92
N THR A 45 4.94 -14.71 0.66
CA THR A 45 4.50 -13.50 1.36
C THR A 45 3.30 -12.91 0.63
N PHE A 46 2.21 -12.68 1.35
CA PHE A 46 1.01 -12.03 0.83
C PHE A 46 1.22 -10.53 0.71
N MET A 47 0.81 -9.93 -0.40
CA MET A 47 0.90 -8.51 -0.65
C MET A 47 -0.49 -7.98 -0.99
N GLN A 48 -0.88 -6.87 -0.36
CA GLN A 48 -2.16 -6.18 -0.58
C GLN A 48 -1.97 -4.66 -0.42
N ASP A 49 -2.82 -3.88 -1.10
CA ASP A 49 -2.82 -2.43 -0.97
C ASP A 49 -3.46 -1.95 0.35
N ASN A 50 -3.51 -0.62 0.52
CA ASN A 50 -4.05 0.02 1.71
C ASN A 50 -5.56 0.32 1.64
N ALA A 51 -6.35 -0.43 0.86
CA ALA A 51 -7.80 -0.26 0.82
C ALA A 51 -8.42 -0.40 2.23
N PRO A 52 -9.53 0.30 2.55
CA PRO A 52 -10.12 0.28 3.89
C PRO A 52 -10.43 -1.12 4.43
N ALA A 53 -10.84 -2.05 3.57
CA ALA A 53 -11.11 -3.44 3.96
C ALA A 53 -9.83 -4.21 4.31
N HIS A 54 -8.70 -3.89 3.67
CA HIS A 54 -7.41 -4.55 3.88
C HIS A 54 -6.74 -4.08 5.17
N ARG A 55 -6.85 -2.78 5.48
CA ARG A 55 -6.30 -2.18 6.72
C ARG A 55 -7.17 -2.40 7.97
N ALA A 56 -8.37 -2.95 7.82
CA ALA A 56 -9.29 -3.13 8.94
C ALA A 56 -8.68 -4.07 10.00
N ARG A 57 -8.89 -3.75 11.28
CA ARG A 57 -8.38 -4.56 12.42
C ARG A 57 -8.72 -6.04 12.30
N ILE A 58 -9.95 -6.36 11.90
CA ILE A 58 -10.40 -7.75 11.75
C ILE A 58 -9.67 -8.49 10.62
N THR A 59 -9.22 -7.77 9.59
CA THR A 59 -8.46 -8.35 8.47
C THR A 59 -7.05 -8.67 8.91
N ASN A 60 -6.38 -7.72 9.57
CA ASN A 60 -5.03 -7.93 10.11
C ASN A 60 -5.00 -9.04 11.17
N GLN A 61 -5.99 -9.07 12.06
CA GLN A 61 -6.15 -10.14 13.04
C GLN A 61 -6.33 -11.50 12.37
N PHE A 62 -7.16 -11.59 11.32
CA PHE A 62 -7.34 -12.83 10.57
C PHE A 62 -6.03 -13.31 9.91
N LEU A 63 -5.27 -12.41 9.29
CA LEU A 63 -3.98 -12.75 8.67
C LEU A 63 -2.98 -13.28 9.71
N TYR A 64 -2.90 -12.62 10.88
CA TYR A 64 -2.07 -13.06 12.00
C TYR A 64 -2.48 -14.45 12.51
N GLU A 65 -3.75 -14.65 12.83
CA GLU A 65 -4.28 -15.92 13.36
C GLU A 65 -4.10 -17.10 12.39
N ASN A 66 -4.06 -16.84 11.08
CA ASN A 66 -3.86 -17.86 10.04
C ASN A 66 -2.40 -17.99 9.59
N ASN A 67 -1.45 -17.36 10.30
CA ASN A 67 -0.02 -17.38 9.98
C ASN A 67 0.26 -16.98 8.51
N ILE A 68 -0.43 -15.95 8.02
CA ILE A 68 -0.22 -15.41 6.68
C ILE A 68 0.80 -14.28 6.77
N PRO A 69 2.05 -14.48 6.32
CA PRO A 69 3.04 -13.41 6.29
C PRO A 69 2.60 -12.37 5.27
N ALA A 70 2.14 -11.22 5.74
CA ALA A 70 1.69 -10.12 4.89
C ALA A 70 2.74 -9.01 4.85
N LEU A 71 2.99 -8.47 3.66
CA LEU A 71 3.92 -7.36 3.44
C LEU A 71 3.26 -6.06 3.91
N HIS A 72 3.58 -5.67 5.13
CA HIS A 72 3.11 -4.44 5.76
C HIS A 72 4.29 -3.68 6.42
N PRO A 73 4.27 -2.33 6.41
CA PRO A 73 3.31 -1.46 5.71
C PRO A 73 3.57 -1.39 4.20
N TRP A 74 2.51 -1.25 3.39
CA TRP A 74 2.64 -0.92 1.96
C TRP A 74 2.63 0.60 1.80
N PRO A 75 3.53 1.21 1.00
CA PRO A 75 3.55 2.65 0.81
C PRO A 75 2.24 3.14 0.12
N PRO A 76 1.63 4.23 0.59
CA PRO A 76 0.44 4.79 -0.04
C PRO A 76 0.80 5.36 -1.42
N TYR A 77 -0.13 5.24 -2.38
CA TYR A 77 -0.01 5.80 -3.74
C TYR A 77 1.19 5.27 -4.55
N SER A 78 1.57 4.01 -4.38
CA SER A 78 2.62 3.35 -5.17
C SER A 78 2.05 2.27 -6.09
N PRO A 79 1.23 2.61 -7.10
CA PRO A 79 0.73 1.64 -8.07
C PRO A 79 1.87 1.00 -8.87
N ASP A 80 2.97 1.72 -9.08
CA ASP A 80 4.17 1.25 -9.78
C ASP A 80 4.86 0.08 -9.05
N LEU A 81 4.63 -0.05 -7.75
CA LEU A 81 5.12 -1.17 -6.95
C LEU A 81 4.13 -2.34 -6.90
N ASN A 82 2.95 -2.21 -7.52
CA ASN A 82 1.93 -3.24 -7.52
C ASN A 82 1.79 -3.90 -8.90
N PRO A 83 2.45 -5.04 -9.16
CA PRO A 83 2.51 -5.63 -10.49
C PRO A 83 1.15 -6.11 -11.00
N ILE A 84 0.17 -6.26 -10.10
CA ILE A 84 -1.21 -6.61 -10.49
C ILE A 84 -1.96 -5.44 -11.14
N GLU A 85 -1.58 -4.18 -10.89
CA GLU A 85 -2.20 -3.02 -11.55
C GLU A 85 -1.93 -3.04 -13.05
N HIS A 86 -0.68 -3.31 -13.45
CA HIS A 86 -0.33 -3.50 -14.86
C HIS A 86 -1.06 -4.70 -15.49
N LEU A 87 -1.35 -5.73 -14.69
CA LEU A 87 -2.14 -6.86 -15.15
C LEU A 87 -3.62 -6.51 -15.33
N TRP A 88 -4.18 -5.66 -14.46
CA TRP A 88 -5.52 -5.11 -14.63
C TRP A 88 -5.64 -4.26 -15.89
N ASP A 89 -4.66 -3.41 -16.18
CA ASP A 89 -4.60 -2.65 -17.43
C ASP A 89 -4.54 -3.55 -18.67
N LEU A 90 -3.79 -4.66 -18.59
CA LEU A 90 -3.71 -5.65 -19.67
C LEU A 90 -5.05 -6.36 -19.86
N LEU A 91 -5.72 -6.73 -18.76
CA LEU A 91 -7.04 -7.37 -18.78
C LEU A 91 -8.10 -6.44 -19.38
N ASP A 92 -8.17 -5.19 -18.95
CA ASP A 92 -9.10 -4.18 -19.49
C ASP A 92 -8.90 -3.99 -21.01
N ARG A 93 -7.64 -3.83 -21.45
CA ARG A 93 -7.32 -3.74 -22.89
C ARG A 93 -7.78 -4.97 -23.67
N ARG A 94 -7.54 -6.18 -23.16
CA ARG A 94 -7.98 -7.42 -23.84
C ARG A 94 -9.50 -7.50 -23.97
N VAL A 95 -10.22 -7.18 -22.90
CA VAL A 95 -11.70 -7.17 -22.92
C VAL A 95 -12.24 -6.14 -23.92
N ARG A 96 -11.64 -4.94 -24.00
CA ARG A 96 -12.03 -3.91 -24.98
C ARG A 96 -11.78 -4.32 -26.43
N MET A 97 -10.77 -5.16 -26.68
CA MET A 97 -10.42 -5.64 -28.02
C MET A 97 -11.30 -6.79 -28.51
N ARG A 98 -12.18 -7.34 -27.65
CA ARG A 98 -13.09 -8.41 -28.04
C ARG A 98 -14.09 -7.97 -29.11
N GLN A 99 -14.42 -8.92 -29.99
CA GLN A 99 -15.44 -8.76 -31.03
C GLN A 99 -16.40 -9.96 -31.00
N PRO A 100 -17.70 -9.76 -30.69
CA PRO A 100 -18.31 -8.49 -30.29
C PRO A 100 -17.87 -8.06 -28.88
N GLN A 101 -17.93 -6.76 -28.61
CA GLN A 101 -17.71 -6.24 -27.26
C GLN A 101 -18.86 -6.67 -26.31
N PRO A 102 -18.58 -6.92 -25.03
CA PRO A 102 -19.61 -7.20 -24.04
C PRO A 102 -20.61 -6.04 -23.90
N GLN A 103 -21.91 -6.33 -24.00
CA GLN A 103 -22.99 -5.34 -23.90
C GLN A 103 -23.81 -5.45 -22.62
N THR A 104 -23.60 -6.51 -21.83
CA THR A 104 -24.29 -6.74 -20.56
C THR A 104 -23.29 -7.05 -19.45
N LEU A 105 -23.67 -6.83 -18.19
CA LEU A 105 -22.83 -7.17 -17.05
C LEU A 105 -22.42 -8.65 -17.05
N LEU A 106 -23.34 -9.55 -17.41
CA LEU A 106 -23.05 -10.98 -17.49
C LEU A 106 -22.03 -11.31 -18.59
N GLN A 107 -22.14 -10.66 -19.76
CA GLN A 107 -21.15 -10.82 -20.83
C GLN A 107 -19.80 -10.25 -20.43
N LEU A 108 -19.78 -9.11 -19.72
CA LEU A 108 -18.56 -8.49 -19.23
C LEU A 108 -17.87 -9.37 -18.20
N GLU A 109 -18.64 -9.93 -17.26
CA GLU A 109 -18.12 -10.88 -16.29
C GLU A 109 -17.49 -12.10 -16.96
N ARG A 110 -18.21 -12.76 -17.88
CA ARG A 110 -17.65 -13.88 -18.65
C ARG A 110 -16.37 -13.49 -19.39
N ALA A 111 -16.36 -12.31 -20.00
CA ALA A 111 -15.19 -11.83 -20.71
C ALA A 111 -13.98 -11.60 -19.82
N LEU A 112 -14.18 -11.03 -18.63
CA LEU A 112 -13.10 -10.84 -17.65
C LEU A 112 -12.51 -12.19 -17.22
N HIS A 113 -13.35 -13.17 -16.92
CA HIS A 113 -12.91 -14.52 -16.52
C HIS A 113 -12.15 -15.25 -17.63
N GLU A 114 -12.67 -15.21 -18.86
CA GLU A 114 -12.02 -15.83 -20.01
C GLU A 114 -10.68 -15.16 -20.34
N GLU A 115 -10.63 -13.82 -20.39
CA GLU A 115 -9.38 -13.11 -20.68
C GLU A 115 -8.35 -13.28 -19.56
N TRP A 116 -8.77 -13.30 -18.30
CA TRP A 116 -7.89 -13.59 -17.17
C TRP A 116 -7.21 -14.95 -17.30
N ASN A 117 -7.98 -15.98 -17.65
CA ASN A 117 -7.46 -17.33 -17.88
C ASN A 117 -6.55 -17.39 -19.11
N ASN A 118 -6.84 -16.61 -20.14
CA ASN A 118 -6.03 -16.53 -21.36
C ASN A 118 -4.73 -15.74 -21.19
N ILE A 119 -4.53 -14.99 -20.09
CA ILE A 119 -3.26 -14.30 -19.85
C ILE A 119 -2.14 -15.34 -19.64
N PRO A 120 -1.11 -15.40 -20.51
CA PRO A 120 -0.03 -16.36 -20.35
C PRO A 120 0.74 -16.11 -19.05
N GLN A 121 1.20 -17.18 -18.38
CA GLN A 121 2.01 -17.07 -17.16
C GLN A 121 3.31 -16.29 -17.40
N GLN A 122 3.87 -16.36 -18.61
CA GLN A 122 5.05 -15.58 -19.02
C GLN A 122 4.81 -14.07 -18.89
N ALA A 123 3.62 -13.57 -19.22
CA ALA A 123 3.30 -12.14 -19.08
C ALA A 123 3.28 -11.72 -17.61
N VAL A 124 2.74 -12.57 -16.73
CA VAL A 124 2.73 -12.34 -15.27
C VAL A 124 4.16 -12.30 -14.72
N GLN A 125 5.01 -13.25 -15.13
CA GLN A 125 6.41 -13.30 -14.72
C GLN A 125 7.21 -12.08 -15.20
N GLN A 126 6.96 -11.60 -16.41
CA GLN A 126 7.60 -10.39 -16.94
C GLN A 126 7.22 -9.16 -16.10
N LEU A 127 5.95 -9.00 -15.73
CA LEU A 127 5.49 -7.89 -14.88
C LEU A 127 6.09 -7.94 -13.46
N ILE A 128 6.14 -9.13 -12.85
CA ILE A 128 6.78 -9.29 -11.54
C ILE A 128 8.29 -9.02 -11.65
N GLY A 129 8.92 -9.45 -12.75
CA GLY A 129 10.34 -9.23 -13.02
C GLY A 129 10.70 -7.76 -13.23
N SER A 130 9.89 -7.00 -13.96
CA SER A 130 10.13 -5.57 -14.20
C SER A 130 10.05 -4.76 -12.91
N MET A 131 9.11 -5.09 -12.03
CA MET A 131 9.02 -4.47 -10.71
C MET A 131 10.30 -4.70 -9.88
N ARG A 132 10.85 -5.93 -9.89
CA ARG A 132 12.13 -6.22 -9.21
C ARG A 132 13.26 -5.34 -9.74
N GLN A 133 13.33 -5.12 -11.05
CA GLN A 133 14.34 -4.26 -11.66
C GLN A 133 14.15 -2.79 -11.28
N GLN A 134 12.91 -2.30 -11.23
CA GLN A 134 12.61 -0.93 -10.78
C GLN A 134 12.97 -0.71 -9.31
N CYS A 135 12.65 -1.66 -8.43
CA CYS A 135 13.06 -1.60 -7.03
C CYS A 135 14.58 -1.62 -6.85
N GLN A 136 15.30 -2.37 -7.69
CA GLN A 136 16.77 -2.41 -7.67
C GLN A 136 17.38 -1.12 -8.19
N ALA A 137 16.88 -0.58 -9.31
CA ALA A 137 17.33 0.71 -9.85
C ALA A 137 17.13 1.86 -8.85
N GLY A 138 16.00 1.88 -8.12
CA GLY A 138 15.76 2.88 -7.07
C GLY A 138 16.66 2.75 -5.83
N LEU A 139 17.30 1.59 -5.62
CA LEU A 139 18.32 1.41 -4.58
C LEU A 139 19.71 1.84 -5.07
N ASP A 140 19.97 1.71 -6.38
CA ASP A 140 21.22 2.11 -7.03
C ASP A 140 21.25 3.63 -7.34
N GLU A 141 20.08 4.26 -7.54
CA GLU A 141 19.90 5.71 -7.70
C GLU A 141 19.90 6.47 -6.36
N ASN A 142 20.60 5.97 -5.34
CA ASN A 142 21.01 6.81 -4.20
C ASN A 142 22.00 7.88 -4.69
N GLU A 143 21.51 8.87 -5.43
CA GLU A 143 22.10 10.19 -5.46
C GLU A 143 22.10 10.65 -4.00
N GLU A 144 23.29 10.72 -3.38
CA GLU A 144 23.48 11.33 -2.07
C GLU A 144 22.79 12.70 -2.09
N VAL A 145 21.57 12.79 -1.56
CA VAL A 145 20.89 14.06 -1.36
C VAL A 145 21.68 14.78 -0.26
N SER A 146 22.66 15.57 -0.68
CA SER A 146 23.56 16.23 0.26
C SER A 146 22.78 17.29 1.04
N ILE A 147 22.89 17.22 2.36
CA ILE A 147 22.30 18.20 3.29
C ILE A 147 22.69 19.64 2.91
N ALA A 148 23.84 19.82 2.25
CA ALA A 148 24.31 21.12 1.78
C ALA A 148 23.45 21.71 0.66
N LYS A 149 22.92 20.88 -0.24
CA LYS A 149 22.09 21.32 -1.37
C LYS A 149 20.71 21.80 -0.89
N ILE A 150 20.10 21.04 0.02
CA ILE A 150 18.86 21.44 0.71
C ILE A 150 19.09 22.73 1.50
N LYS A 151 20.19 22.87 2.25
CA LYS A 151 20.44 24.12 3.00
C LYS A 151 20.62 25.35 2.11
N ALA A 152 21.18 25.20 0.91
CA ALA A 152 21.41 26.30 -0.02
C ALA A 152 20.12 26.84 -0.66
N GLU A 153 19.10 25.99 -0.84
CA GLU A 153 17.80 26.38 -1.42
C GLU A 153 16.82 26.96 -0.38
N TYR A 154 17.07 26.71 0.92
CA TYR A 154 16.10 26.95 2.00
C TYR A 154 16.33 28.24 2.81
N ASP A 155 17.33 29.06 2.45
CA ASP A 155 17.63 30.28 3.19
C ASP A 155 16.90 31.49 2.59
N GLN A 156 15.69 31.76 3.11
CA GLN A 156 15.32 33.03 3.75
C GLN A 156 13.80 33.17 3.96
N GLU A 157 13.44 33.75 5.11
CA GLU A 157 12.13 34.28 5.54
C GLU A 157 11.02 33.36 6.07
N TYR A 158 10.83 32.11 5.64
CA TYR A 158 9.60 31.38 6.02
C TYR A 158 9.53 30.98 7.52
N PHE A 159 10.65 30.57 8.13
CA PHE A 159 10.67 30.04 9.51
C PHE A 159 11.00 31.06 10.60
N ASN A 160 11.43 32.28 10.24
CA ASN A 160 11.77 33.32 11.23
C ASN A 160 10.54 33.93 11.94
N LYS A 161 9.32 33.48 11.61
CA LYS A 161 8.07 33.88 12.27
C LYS A 161 7.53 32.84 13.25
N PHE A 162 8.20 31.70 13.41
CA PHE A 162 7.72 30.64 14.29
C PHE A 162 8.28 30.81 15.71
N THR A 163 7.43 31.21 16.63
CA THR A 163 7.75 31.21 18.07
C THR A 163 7.38 29.84 18.67
N PRO A 164 8.34 29.08 19.19
CA PRO A 164 8.06 27.80 19.84
C PRO A 164 7.12 27.98 21.03
N HIS A 165 6.17 27.06 21.20
CA HIS A 165 5.32 26.97 22.39
C HIS A 165 5.19 25.51 22.83
N LYS A 166 4.89 25.28 24.11
CA LYS A 166 4.56 23.94 24.60
C LYS A 166 3.14 23.59 24.14
N ALA A 167 2.98 22.48 23.45
CA ALA A 167 1.68 21.95 23.05
C ALA A 167 1.38 20.69 23.88
N CYS A 168 0.23 20.66 24.56
CA CYS A 168 -0.38 19.43 25.09
C CYS A 168 -1.55 19.08 24.16
N TRP A 169 -1.66 17.81 23.77
CA TRP A 169 -2.56 17.37 22.70
C TRP A 169 -3.79 16.65 23.27
N ASP A 170 -4.95 17.32 23.27
CA ASP A 170 -6.25 16.70 23.57
C ASP A 170 -6.77 15.97 22.31
N LEU A 171 -6.68 14.64 22.32
CA LEU A 171 -7.08 13.76 21.22
C LEU A 171 -8.56 13.95 20.80
N ASN A 172 -9.42 14.41 21.70
CA ASN A 172 -10.84 14.62 21.40
C ASN A 172 -11.12 15.88 20.55
N LYS A 173 -10.11 16.73 20.33
CA LYS A 173 -10.27 18.02 19.63
C LYS A 173 -9.64 18.06 18.24
N ARG A 174 -9.12 16.95 17.72
CA ARG A 174 -8.67 16.81 16.31
C ARG A 174 -9.09 15.47 15.68
N GLY A 175 -8.98 15.38 14.36
CA GLY A 175 -9.30 14.19 13.57
C GLY A 175 -8.47 12.95 13.98
N GLY A 176 -8.99 11.76 13.64
CA GLY A 176 -8.79 10.49 14.36
C GLY A 176 -7.41 9.83 14.45
N VAL A 177 -6.30 10.56 14.31
CA VAL A 177 -4.95 10.04 14.61
C VAL A 177 -4.09 10.94 15.50
N GLY A 178 -4.42 12.21 15.73
CA GLY A 178 -3.74 13.03 16.75
C GLY A 178 -2.21 13.21 16.61
N GLU A 179 -1.58 12.73 15.54
CA GLU A 179 -0.13 12.69 15.35
C GLU A 179 0.43 14.05 14.92
N SER A 180 1.54 14.48 15.54
CA SER A 180 2.30 15.64 15.08
C SER A 180 3.00 15.34 13.74
N PRO A 181 3.36 16.37 12.93
CA PRO A 181 4.12 16.15 11.70
C PRO A 181 5.40 15.35 11.93
N PHE A 182 6.00 15.45 13.12
CA PHE A 182 7.16 14.66 13.50
C PHE A 182 6.85 13.17 13.68
N HIS A 183 5.72 12.83 14.30
CA HIS A 183 5.23 11.45 14.40
C HIS A 183 4.91 10.86 13.04
N LEU A 184 4.25 11.63 12.17
CA LEU A 184 3.97 11.19 10.80
C LEU A 184 5.27 10.89 10.04
N LEU A 185 6.31 11.70 10.19
CA LEU A 185 7.60 11.46 9.53
C LEU A 185 8.29 10.19 10.02
N TYR A 186 8.16 9.84 11.30
CA TYR A 186 8.69 8.58 11.83
C TYR A 186 7.82 7.37 11.45
N LEU A 187 6.50 7.54 11.35
CA LEU A 187 5.56 6.48 10.95
C LEU A 187 5.65 6.13 9.46
N MET A 188 6.10 7.07 8.62
CA MET A 188 6.25 6.87 7.18
C MET A 188 7.50 6.07 6.79
N ASP A 189 8.36 5.72 7.76
CA ASP A 189 9.50 4.78 7.67
C ASP A 189 10.24 4.80 6.32
N SER A 190 10.66 5.99 5.88
CA SER A 190 11.53 6.14 4.71
C SER A 190 12.80 6.89 5.08
N PRO A 191 13.93 6.64 4.40
CA PRO A 191 15.18 7.36 4.64
C PRO A 191 14.98 8.88 4.55
N VAL A 192 14.17 9.34 3.59
CA VAL A 192 13.85 10.75 3.40
C VAL A 192 13.08 11.30 4.61
N HIS A 193 12.03 10.60 5.07
CA HIS A 193 11.25 11.07 6.23
C HIS A 193 12.05 10.99 7.53
N PHE A 194 12.96 10.03 7.67
CA PHE A 194 13.88 9.93 8.81
C PHE A 194 14.91 11.07 8.80
N GLU A 195 15.47 11.41 7.64
CA GLU A 195 16.34 12.58 7.50
C GLU A 195 15.58 13.89 7.79
N VAL A 196 14.37 14.05 7.25
CA VAL A 196 13.51 15.20 7.54
C VAL A 196 13.15 15.25 9.02
N GLY A 197 12.83 14.11 9.64
CA GLY A 197 12.58 13.99 11.08
C GLY A 197 13.79 14.38 11.93
N LYS A 198 15.00 13.92 11.56
CA LYS A 198 16.24 14.34 12.23
C LYS A 198 16.52 15.83 12.07
N ILE A 199 16.25 16.40 10.90
CA ILE A 199 16.37 17.84 10.66
C ILE A 199 15.38 18.60 11.56
N LEU A 200 14.12 18.16 11.62
CA LEU A 200 13.09 18.76 12.48
C LEU A 200 13.43 18.64 13.97
N LEU A 201 13.96 17.51 14.45
CA LEU A 201 14.43 17.40 15.85
C LEU A 201 15.60 18.31 16.16
N ARG A 202 16.54 18.49 15.21
CA ARG A 202 17.66 19.41 15.40
C ARG A 202 17.20 20.87 15.44
N MET A 203 16.18 21.22 14.66
CA MET A 203 15.62 22.59 14.61
C MET A 203 14.63 22.86 15.75
N TYR A 204 13.86 21.85 16.14
CA TYR A 204 12.76 21.94 17.11
C TYR A 204 12.83 20.76 18.09
N PRO A 205 13.82 20.72 19.00
CA PRO A 205 14.07 19.55 19.86
C PRO A 205 12.91 19.21 20.80
N ASN A 206 12.04 20.17 21.10
CA ASN A 206 10.85 19.93 21.93
C ASN A 206 9.78 19.06 21.24
N LEU A 207 9.87 18.82 19.92
CA LEU A 207 9.02 17.84 19.22
C LEU A 207 9.24 16.40 19.72
N ALA A 208 10.43 16.08 20.26
CA ALA A 208 10.68 14.78 20.89
C ALA A 208 9.95 14.59 22.22
N LEU A 209 9.39 15.66 22.78
CA LEU A 209 8.72 15.67 24.08
C LEU A 209 7.19 15.65 23.96
N ASP A 210 6.66 15.35 22.76
CA ASP A 210 5.22 15.17 22.56
C ASP A 210 4.73 14.00 23.43
N VAL A 211 3.80 14.30 24.35
CA VAL A 211 3.17 13.32 25.23
C VAL A 211 1.71 13.13 24.81
N TYR A 212 1.30 11.88 24.64
CA TYR A 212 -0.09 11.50 24.41
C TYR A 212 -0.83 11.43 25.74
N GLU A 213 -1.99 12.09 25.85
CA GLU A 213 -2.91 11.94 26.99
C GLU A 213 -4.20 11.24 26.53
N GLY A 214 -4.49 10.06 27.10
CA GLY A 214 -5.68 9.25 26.80
C GLY A 214 -5.48 7.77 27.14
N GLU A 215 -6.57 7.04 27.45
CA GLU A 215 -6.52 5.62 27.84
C GLU A 215 -6.26 4.65 26.68
N GLU A 216 -6.04 5.13 25.45
CA GLU A 216 -6.05 4.31 24.22
C GLU A 216 -4.69 3.75 23.77
N TYR A 217 -3.63 3.89 24.57
CA TYR A 217 -2.28 3.39 24.22
C TYR A 217 -1.66 2.40 25.22
N TYR A 218 -2.50 1.52 25.79
CA TYR A 218 -2.07 0.22 26.36
C TYR A 218 -3.00 -0.91 25.92
#